data_AF-A0A225VFP1-F1
#
_entry.id   AF-A0A225VFP1-F1
#
_cell.length_a   1.000
_cell.length_b   1.000
_cell.length_c   1.000
_cell.angle_alpha   90.00
_cell.angle_beta   90.00
_cell.angle_gamma   90.00
#
_symmetry.space_group_name_H-M   'P 1'
#
loop_
_entity.id
_entity.type
_entity.pdbx_description
1 polymer ?
#
loop_
_entity_poly.entity_id
_entity_poly.type
_entity_poly.pdbx_seq_one_letter_code
_entity_poly.pdbx_strand_id
1 'polypeptide(L)'
;MWGFSPAYDVCTGLPEWSNKNFATAVDDNEAKASAEPINILLAGPGDVRHVLATIAHRRRWEPAMKCRPVHIYVLEKAIETLARNLLLIQVALDSDAPLRQRCNTFLEIFGNARVQERTSTYIEEQAKVLMNFVYNDHGPLAGLVDISHLKNRTHDDLIDSFRSWFQSVKFDVDSLRDHRLRHYYEVRYDYRDNLIDWDYTMKLKKIESASVIHIRQYRDWRNSGVAFEFGDQVYSTPNRTMAAYTEAKKKHHGSVLCRGLWTDIIVGPYISFGVHCEKSNKFVEGLFEVHNKGTGVEQNRHNTVEVAVFNVLSYLYEIETGKMYKMEKVCTFW
;
A
#
# COMPACT_ATOMS: atom_id res chain seq x y z
N MET A 1 5.57 2.73 -7.65
CA MET A 1 4.27 2.70 -6.94
C MET A 1 4.29 1.65 -5.82
N TRP A 2 5.25 1.83 -4.92
CA TRP A 2 5.27 1.39 -3.51
C TRP A 2 6.31 2.28 -2.85
N GLY A 3 6.11 2.67 -1.60
CA GLY A 3 7.16 3.35 -0.87
C GLY A 3 8.08 2.39 -0.12
N PHE A 4 9.21 2.93 0.28
CA PHE A 4 10.36 2.17 0.78
C PHE A 4 10.50 2.24 2.31
N SER A 5 9.41 2.56 3.02
CA SER A 5 9.36 2.60 4.48
C SER A 5 8.12 1.86 4.99
N PRO A 6 8.16 1.37 6.23
CA PRO A 6 6.95 0.90 6.90
C PRO A 6 5.87 1.97 7.00
N ALA A 7 4.61 1.54 7.05
CA ALA A 7 3.49 2.38 7.44
C ALA A 7 3.68 2.94 8.85
N TYR A 8 3.36 4.21 9.04
CA TYR A 8 3.32 4.85 10.35
C TYR A 8 2.34 6.03 10.31
N ASP A 9 1.85 6.42 11.47
CA ASP A 9 1.02 7.61 11.65
C ASP A 9 1.90 8.87 11.55
N VAL A 10 1.69 9.65 10.50
CA VAL A 10 2.55 10.80 10.20
C VAL A 10 2.41 11.94 11.19
N CYS A 11 1.36 11.95 12.02
CA CYS A 11 1.15 12.95 13.05
C CYS A 11 1.95 12.68 14.32
N THR A 12 2.38 11.44 14.55
CA THR A 12 3.19 11.07 15.75
C THR A 12 4.59 11.70 15.76
N GLY A 13 5.07 12.15 14.60
CA GLY A 13 6.36 12.85 14.47
C GLY A 13 6.31 14.36 14.72
N LEU A 14 5.13 14.94 15.01
CA LEU A 14 4.98 16.38 15.20
C LEU A 14 5.56 16.84 16.55
N PRO A 15 6.19 18.02 16.65
CA PRO A 15 6.71 18.56 17.91
C PRO A 15 5.67 18.70 19.02
N GLU A 16 4.41 18.90 18.64
CA GLU A 16 3.28 18.97 19.56
C GLU A 16 3.01 17.63 20.26
N TRP A 17 3.44 16.51 19.68
CA TRP A 17 3.36 15.17 20.26
C TRP A 17 4.46 14.90 21.29
N SER A 18 5.61 15.59 21.19
CA SER A 18 6.75 15.42 22.11
C SER A 18 6.70 16.39 23.31
N ASN A 19 5.94 17.48 23.21
CA ASN A 19 5.75 18.44 24.29
C ASN A 19 4.63 18.03 25.25
N LYS A 20 4.99 17.32 26.34
CA LYS A 20 4.07 16.96 27.44
C LYS A 20 3.36 18.15 28.10
N ASN A 21 3.85 19.37 27.93
CA ASN A 21 3.23 20.60 28.46
C ASN A 21 1.95 21.01 27.72
N PHE A 22 1.64 20.42 26.55
CA PHE A 22 0.35 20.60 25.89
C PHE A 22 -0.79 19.81 26.59
N ALA A 23 -0.46 18.82 27.43
CA ALA A 23 -1.46 17.94 28.06
C ALA A 23 -2.00 18.45 29.42
N THR A 24 -1.44 19.53 29.97
CA THR A 24 -1.75 20.00 31.35
C THR A 24 -2.32 21.42 31.43
N ALA A 25 -2.57 22.10 30.32
CA ALA A 25 -3.14 23.44 30.31
C ALA A 25 -4.56 23.44 29.73
N VAL A 26 -5.50 22.81 30.46
CA VAL A 26 -6.93 22.92 30.16
C VAL A 26 -7.40 24.28 30.70
N ASP A 27 -7.29 25.31 29.88
CA ASP A 27 -7.81 26.66 30.15
C ASP A 27 -8.52 27.19 28.89
N ASP A 28 -9.45 28.14 29.07
CA ASP A 28 -10.51 28.57 28.13
C ASP A 28 -10.05 29.03 26.70
N ASN A 29 -8.75 29.05 26.42
CA ASN A 29 -8.17 29.28 25.09
C ASN A 29 -8.20 28.04 24.15
N GLU A 30 -8.46 26.83 24.66
CA GLU A 30 -8.41 25.57 23.90
C GLU A 30 -9.51 25.39 22.84
N ALA A 31 -10.66 26.07 22.94
CA ALA A 31 -11.69 26.01 21.88
C ALA A 31 -11.18 26.57 20.54
N LYS A 32 -10.20 27.49 20.57
CA LYS A 32 -9.53 28.01 19.38
C LYS A 32 -8.41 27.09 18.87
N ALA A 33 -7.63 26.47 19.76
CA ALA A 33 -6.56 25.53 19.38
C ALA A 33 -7.10 24.19 18.84
N SER A 34 -8.22 23.71 19.38
CA SER A 34 -8.95 22.51 18.94
C SER A 34 -9.51 22.65 17.51
N ALA A 35 -9.71 23.89 17.02
CA ALA A 35 -10.24 24.16 15.69
C ALA A 35 -9.15 24.30 14.60
N GLU A 36 -7.88 24.55 14.96
CA GLU A 36 -6.84 24.77 13.97
C GLU A 36 -6.44 23.45 13.28
N PRO A 37 -6.54 23.35 11.94
CA PRO A 37 -6.25 22.12 11.22
C PRO A 37 -4.76 21.79 11.22
N ILE A 38 -4.44 20.52 11.43
CA ILE A 38 -3.10 19.96 11.21
C ILE A 38 -2.97 19.69 9.71
N ASN A 39 -2.04 20.37 9.05
CA ASN A 39 -1.80 20.22 7.61
C ASN A 39 -0.51 19.45 7.37
N ILE A 40 -0.58 18.35 6.62
CA ILE A 40 0.56 17.46 6.35
C ILE A 40 0.68 17.24 4.85
N LEU A 41 1.89 17.44 4.31
CA LEU A 41 2.20 17.13 2.91
C LEU A 41 2.99 15.82 2.83
N LEU A 42 2.44 14.83 2.13
CA LEU A 42 3.14 13.62 1.70
C LEU A 42 3.59 13.79 0.25
N ALA A 43 4.88 14.04 0.06
CA ALA A 43 5.48 14.19 -1.27
C ALA A 43 6.07 12.87 -1.78
N GLY A 44 5.41 12.27 -2.78
CA GLY A 44 5.77 10.99 -3.37
C GLY A 44 5.79 9.82 -2.39
N PRO A 45 4.73 9.61 -1.56
CA PRO A 45 4.68 8.46 -0.66
C PRO A 45 4.67 7.13 -1.43
N GLY A 46 4.21 7.13 -2.69
CA GLY A 46 4.21 6.00 -3.60
C GLY A 46 3.03 5.04 -3.43
N ASP A 47 2.36 5.11 -2.27
CA ASP A 47 1.13 4.40 -1.91
C ASP A 47 0.46 5.03 -0.66
N VAL A 48 -0.65 4.44 -0.21
CA VAL A 48 -1.54 4.97 0.84
C VAL A 48 -1.17 4.54 2.27
N ARG A 49 -0.06 3.83 2.49
CA ARG A 49 0.23 3.20 3.78
C ARG A 49 0.24 4.17 4.97
N HIS A 50 0.80 5.36 4.77
CA HIS A 50 0.86 6.40 5.80
C HIS A 50 -0.51 7.04 6.05
N VAL A 51 -1.31 7.20 4.99
CA VAL A 51 -2.69 7.71 5.08
C VAL A 51 -3.53 6.74 5.91
N LEU A 52 -3.51 5.44 5.57
CA LEU A 52 -4.28 4.43 6.30
C LEU A 52 -3.86 4.30 7.77
N ALA A 53 -2.55 4.27 8.04
CA ALA A 53 -2.04 4.21 9.41
C ALA A 53 -2.49 5.43 10.23
N THR A 54 -2.45 6.62 9.65
CA THR A 54 -2.88 7.87 10.31
C THR A 54 -4.40 7.86 10.59
N ILE A 55 -5.22 7.46 9.62
CA ILE A 55 -6.68 7.39 9.80
C ILE A 55 -7.03 6.34 10.87
N ALA A 56 -6.43 5.15 10.81
CA ALA A 56 -6.68 4.08 11.78
C ALA A 56 -6.30 4.51 13.20
N HIS A 57 -5.12 5.11 13.37
CA HIS A 57 -4.62 5.49 14.69
C HIS A 57 -5.26 6.75 15.25
N ARG A 58 -6.02 7.52 14.46
CA ARG A 58 -6.65 8.78 14.86
C ARG A 58 -7.44 8.67 16.16
N ARG A 59 -8.14 7.55 16.40
CA ARG A 59 -8.96 7.36 17.60
C ARG A 59 -8.12 7.16 18.88
N ARG A 60 -6.85 6.79 18.73
CA ARG A 60 -5.87 6.54 19.80
C ARG A 60 -5.17 7.82 20.27
N TRP A 61 -5.34 8.94 19.57
CA TRP A 61 -4.67 10.19 19.90
C TRP A 61 -5.14 10.78 21.22
N GLU A 62 -4.25 11.56 21.84
CA GLU A 62 -4.59 12.37 23.01
C GLU A 62 -5.79 13.29 22.71
N PRO A 63 -6.68 13.55 23.69
CA PRO A 63 -7.92 14.30 23.49
C PRO A 63 -7.71 15.65 22.78
N ALA A 64 -6.65 16.38 23.14
CA ALA A 64 -6.32 17.68 22.55
C ALA A 64 -6.05 17.62 21.04
N MET A 65 -5.42 16.54 20.56
CA MET A 65 -5.12 16.35 19.13
C MET A 65 -6.27 15.66 18.38
N LYS A 66 -7.00 14.80 19.07
CA LYS A 66 -8.08 13.99 18.49
C LYS A 66 -9.19 14.84 17.87
N CYS A 67 -9.48 16.02 18.42
CA CYS A 67 -10.54 16.90 17.94
C CYS A 67 -10.14 17.82 16.77
N ARG A 68 -8.84 18.00 16.53
CA ARG A 68 -8.34 18.92 15.49
C ARG A 68 -8.52 18.36 14.09
N PRO A 69 -9.07 19.10 13.11
CA PRO A 69 -9.12 18.62 11.72
C PRO A 69 -7.71 18.25 11.21
N VAL A 70 -7.60 17.20 10.41
CA VAL A 70 -6.31 16.80 9.80
C VAL A 70 -6.49 16.78 8.29
N HIS A 71 -5.68 17.56 7.60
CA HIS A 71 -5.63 17.63 6.15
C HIS A 71 -4.32 17.00 5.67
N ILE A 72 -4.44 15.88 4.95
CA ILE A 72 -3.29 15.20 4.35
C ILE A 72 -3.27 15.50 2.85
N TYR A 73 -2.32 16.33 2.43
CA TYR A 73 -2.06 16.64 1.03
C TYR A 73 -1.15 15.56 0.46
N VAL A 74 -1.58 14.89 -0.61
CA VAL A 74 -0.79 13.85 -1.28
C VAL A 74 -0.34 14.36 -2.64
N LEU A 75 0.97 14.50 -2.81
CA LEU A 75 1.58 14.88 -4.07
C LEU A 75 2.21 13.65 -4.72
N GLU A 76 1.64 13.20 -5.83
CA GLU A 76 2.20 12.13 -6.66
C GLU A 76 2.66 12.66 -8.01
N LYS A 77 3.75 12.10 -8.53
CA LYS A 77 4.27 12.48 -9.86
C LYS A 77 3.42 11.89 -10.99
N ALA A 78 3.03 10.63 -10.84
CA ALA A 78 2.33 9.87 -11.87
C ALA A 78 0.84 9.78 -11.51
N ILE A 79 -0.03 10.11 -12.46
CA ILE A 79 -1.47 10.16 -12.24
C ILE A 79 -2.06 8.80 -11.89
N GLU A 80 -1.45 7.73 -12.41
CA GLU A 80 -1.80 6.34 -12.16
C GLU A 80 -1.54 5.96 -10.70
N THR A 81 -0.52 6.58 -10.08
CA THR A 81 -0.26 6.40 -8.64
C THR A 81 -1.35 7.04 -7.81
N LEU A 82 -1.76 8.27 -8.17
CA LEU A 82 -2.84 8.96 -7.49
C LEU A 82 -4.19 8.22 -7.68
N ALA A 83 -4.50 7.80 -8.90
CA ALA A 83 -5.68 7.00 -9.22
C ALA A 83 -5.72 5.73 -8.36
N ARG A 84 -4.60 5.01 -8.27
CA ARG A 84 -4.49 3.80 -7.45
C ARG A 84 -4.58 4.08 -5.95
N ASN A 85 -4.09 5.22 -5.48
CA ASN A 85 -4.28 5.65 -4.10
C ASN A 85 -5.77 5.83 -3.78
N LEU A 86 -6.54 6.48 -4.67
CA LEU A 86 -7.99 6.63 -4.51
C LEU A 86 -8.70 5.28 -4.47
N LEU A 87 -8.33 4.35 -5.36
CA LEU A 87 -8.85 2.99 -5.34
C LEU A 87 -8.57 2.30 -4.00
N LEU A 88 -7.32 2.29 -3.54
CA LEU A 88 -6.94 1.61 -2.29
C LEU A 88 -7.64 2.21 -1.06
N ILE A 89 -7.85 3.53 -1.03
CA ILE A 89 -8.65 4.19 0.03
C ILE A 89 -10.12 3.75 -0.07
N GLN A 90 -10.71 3.74 -1.27
CA GLN A 90 -12.09 3.32 -1.47
C GLN A 90 -12.29 1.85 -1.04
N VAL A 91 -11.37 0.95 -1.40
CA VAL A 91 -11.38 -0.45 -0.93
C VAL A 91 -11.25 -0.52 0.58
N ALA A 92 -10.45 0.34 1.21
CA ALA A 92 -10.32 0.35 2.66
C ALA A 92 -11.60 0.79 3.39
N LEU A 93 -12.42 1.63 2.75
CA LEU A 93 -13.67 2.18 3.27
C LEU A 93 -14.92 1.35 2.91
N ASP A 94 -14.76 0.28 2.13
CA ASP A 94 -15.87 -0.59 1.71
C ASP A 94 -16.37 -1.47 2.88
N SER A 95 -17.29 -0.94 3.68
CA SER A 95 -17.89 -1.65 4.82
C SER A 95 -18.84 -2.79 4.44
N ASP A 96 -19.20 -2.92 3.16
CA ASP A 96 -20.12 -3.97 2.70
C ASP A 96 -19.39 -5.32 2.54
N ALA A 97 -18.08 -5.28 2.30
CA ALA A 97 -17.24 -6.46 2.24
C ALA A 97 -16.80 -6.93 3.64
N PRO A 98 -16.86 -8.25 3.95
CA PRO A 98 -16.32 -8.79 5.19
C PRO A 98 -14.85 -8.41 5.38
N LEU A 99 -14.48 -8.00 6.60
CA LEU A 99 -13.15 -7.45 6.92
C LEU A 99 -11.97 -8.27 6.37
N ARG A 100 -12.01 -9.60 6.49
CA ARG A 100 -10.94 -10.48 5.99
C ARG A 100 -10.89 -10.51 4.46
N GLN A 101 -12.04 -10.53 3.80
CA GLN A 101 -12.11 -10.46 2.34
C GLN A 101 -11.57 -9.11 1.85
N ARG A 102 -11.99 -8.00 2.47
CA ARG A 102 -11.51 -6.65 2.17
C ARG A 102 -9.99 -6.54 2.32
N CYS A 103 -9.44 -7.10 3.40
CA CYS A 103 -7.98 -7.16 3.61
C CYS A 103 -7.26 -7.92 2.49
N ASN A 104 -7.75 -9.09 2.10
CA ASN A 104 -7.14 -9.88 1.03
C ASN A 104 -7.24 -9.15 -0.33
N THR A 105 -8.42 -8.61 -0.65
CA THR A 105 -8.65 -7.82 -1.87
C THR A 105 -7.74 -6.58 -1.92
N PHE A 106 -7.59 -5.87 -0.80
CA PHE A 106 -6.66 -4.76 -0.69
C PHE A 106 -5.22 -5.19 -1.02
N LEU A 107 -4.73 -6.26 -0.38
CA LEU A 107 -3.37 -6.75 -0.59
C LEU A 107 -3.15 -7.28 -2.01
N GLU A 108 -4.14 -7.93 -2.62
CA GLU A 108 -4.10 -8.35 -4.03
C GLU A 108 -3.92 -7.15 -4.97
N ILE A 109 -4.77 -6.12 -4.83
CA ILE A 109 -4.69 -4.88 -5.63
C ILE A 109 -3.37 -4.16 -5.35
N PHE A 110 -2.91 -4.19 -4.11
CA PHE A 110 -1.70 -3.52 -3.64
C PHE A 110 -0.41 -4.20 -4.11
N GLY A 111 -0.29 -5.53 -4.13
CA GLY A 111 1.00 -6.19 -4.33
C GLY A 111 1.17 -6.92 -5.64
N ASN A 112 0.07 -7.38 -6.25
CA ASN A 112 0.17 -8.41 -7.27
C ASN A 112 0.04 -7.85 -8.68
N ALA A 113 0.88 -8.34 -9.59
CA ALA A 113 0.75 -8.14 -11.03
C ALA A 113 -0.48 -8.86 -11.59
N ARG A 114 -0.96 -9.90 -10.90
CA ARG A 114 -2.19 -10.64 -11.21
C ARG A 114 -3.10 -10.76 -10.01
N VAL A 115 -4.40 -10.70 -10.27
CA VAL A 115 -5.44 -10.83 -9.26
C VAL A 115 -6.40 -11.95 -9.64
N GLN A 116 -7.24 -12.33 -8.69
CA GLN A 116 -8.36 -13.23 -8.96
C GLN A 116 -9.37 -12.56 -9.89
N GLU A 117 -10.16 -13.35 -10.63
CA GLU A 117 -11.20 -12.84 -11.52
C GLU A 117 -12.21 -11.94 -10.78
N ARG A 118 -12.66 -12.37 -9.60
CA ARG A 118 -13.52 -11.56 -8.72
C ARG A 118 -12.92 -10.21 -8.36
N THR A 119 -11.60 -10.16 -8.13
CA THR A 119 -10.88 -8.93 -7.79
C THR A 119 -10.79 -8.02 -9.02
N SER A 120 -10.59 -8.57 -10.22
CA SER A 120 -10.62 -7.79 -11.46
C SER A 120 -12.01 -7.19 -11.75
N THR A 121 -13.08 -7.94 -11.51
CA THR A 121 -14.46 -7.43 -11.63
C THR A 121 -14.72 -6.32 -10.63
N TYR A 122 -14.34 -6.54 -9.37
CA TYR A 122 -14.46 -5.54 -8.31
C TYR A 122 -13.69 -4.25 -8.64
N ILE A 123 -12.45 -4.33 -9.15
CA ILE A 123 -11.68 -3.15 -9.58
C ILE A 123 -12.46 -2.34 -10.62
N GLU A 124 -13.09 -2.98 -11.61
CA GLU A 124 -13.87 -2.28 -12.63
C GLU A 124 -15.11 -1.58 -12.05
N GLU A 125 -15.80 -2.23 -11.12
CA GLU A 125 -16.94 -1.62 -10.42
C GLU A 125 -16.51 -0.41 -9.60
N GLN A 126 -15.43 -0.54 -8.82
CA GLN A 126 -14.86 0.56 -8.04
C GLN A 126 -14.37 1.70 -8.95
N ALA A 127 -13.83 1.40 -10.13
CA ALA A 127 -13.42 2.40 -11.11
C ALA A 127 -14.60 3.25 -11.60
N LYS A 128 -15.77 2.64 -11.83
CA LYS A 128 -17.00 3.36 -12.21
C LYS A 128 -17.48 4.29 -11.10
N VAL A 129 -17.37 3.86 -9.84
CA VAL A 129 -17.68 4.71 -8.67
C VAL A 129 -16.71 5.89 -8.58
N LEU A 130 -15.41 5.65 -8.75
CA LEU A 130 -14.38 6.71 -8.76
C LEU A 130 -14.57 7.72 -9.89
N MET A 131 -15.00 7.26 -11.07
CA MET A 131 -15.36 8.17 -12.16
C MET A 131 -16.53 9.07 -11.78
N ASN A 132 -17.57 8.53 -11.13
CA ASN A 132 -18.69 9.32 -10.65
C ASN A 132 -18.27 10.31 -9.55
N PHE A 133 -17.32 9.93 -8.69
CA PHE A 133 -16.72 10.83 -7.70
C PHE A 133 -16.02 12.02 -8.36
N VAL A 134 -15.17 11.78 -9.37
CA VAL A 134 -14.46 12.88 -10.06
C VAL A 134 -15.42 13.83 -10.78
N TYR A 135 -16.47 13.31 -11.42
CA TYR A 135 -17.41 14.17 -12.17
C TYR A 135 -18.44 14.89 -11.29
N ASN A 136 -18.95 14.23 -10.27
CA ASN A 136 -20.16 14.66 -9.56
C ASN A 136 -19.98 14.77 -8.04
N ASP A 137 -18.77 14.55 -7.51
CA ASP A 137 -18.49 14.48 -6.07
C ASP A 137 -19.47 13.53 -5.34
N HIS A 138 -19.63 12.34 -5.91
CA HIS A 138 -20.54 11.31 -5.42
C HIS A 138 -19.82 9.97 -5.18
N GLY A 139 -20.15 9.32 -4.06
CA GLY A 139 -19.61 8.02 -3.67
C GLY A 139 -18.91 8.07 -2.31
N PRO A 140 -18.25 6.97 -1.90
CA PRO A 140 -17.66 6.85 -0.57
C PRO A 140 -16.56 7.87 -0.24
N LEU A 141 -15.89 8.42 -1.28
CA LEU A 141 -14.83 9.41 -1.10
C LEU A 141 -15.34 10.86 -1.07
N ALA A 142 -16.61 11.10 -1.40
CA ALA A 142 -17.20 12.44 -1.40
C ALA A 142 -17.14 13.04 0.01
N GLY A 143 -16.65 14.28 0.10
CA GLY A 143 -16.42 14.96 1.39
C GLY A 143 -15.26 14.43 2.23
N LEU A 144 -14.60 13.33 1.83
CA LEU A 144 -13.38 12.82 2.47
C LEU A 144 -12.12 13.18 1.69
N VAL A 145 -12.21 13.24 0.36
CA VAL A 145 -11.11 13.55 -0.54
C VAL A 145 -11.42 14.83 -1.29
N ASP A 146 -10.50 15.79 -1.23
CA ASP A 146 -10.56 17.02 -2.02
C ASP A 146 -9.61 16.94 -3.23
N ILE A 147 -10.16 17.10 -4.43
CA ILE A 147 -9.42 17.13 -5.70
C ILE A 147 -9.35 18.53 -6.33
N SER A 148 -9.78 19.57 -5.61
CA SER A 148 -9.82 20.97 -6.08
C SER A 148 -8.44 21.55 -6.43
N HIS A 149 -7.38 21.02 -5.84
CA HIS A 149 -6.00 21.38 -6.17
C HIS A 149 -5.50 20.79 -7.50
N LEU A 150 -6.22 19.84 -8.07
CA LEU A 150 -5.89 19.28 -9.39
C LEU A 150 -6.46 20.16 -10.50
N LYS A 151 -5.70 20.35 -11.57
CA LYS A 151 -6.19 21.02 -12.78
C LYS A 151 -7.25 20.14 -13.46
N ASN A 152 -8.21 20.75 -14.18
CA ASN A 152 -9.24 20.00 -14.91
C ASN A 152 -8.66 18.93 -15.85
N ARG A 153 -7.55 19.23 -16.53
CA ARG A 153 -6.85 18.22 -17.35
C ARG A 153 -6.43 16.98 -16.55
N THR A 154 -6.00 17.17 -15.31
CA THR A 154 -5.61 16.07 -14.42
C THR A 154 -6.84 15.25 -13.98
N HIS A 155 -8.03 15.85 -13.94
CA HIS A 155 -9.28 15.11 -13.73
C HIS A 155 -9.55 14.19 -14.92
N ASP A 156 -9.39 14.68 -16.16
CA ASP A 156 -9.51 13.84 -17.36
C ASP A 156 -8.49 12.69 -17.35
N ASP A 157 -7.24 12.97 -16.95
CA ASP A 157 -6.19 11.95 -16.82
C ASP A 157 -6.52 10.88 -15.74
N LEU A 158 -7.20 11.26 -14.64
CA LEU A 158 -7.73 10.31 -13.64
C LEU A 158 -8.81 9.43 -14.26
N ILE A 159 -9.77 10.02 -14.95
CA ILE A 159 -10.85 9.30 -15.63
C ILE A 159 -10.28 8.28 -16.62
N ASP A 160 -9.32 8.68 -17.43
CA ASP A 160 -8.69 7.78 -18.41
C ASP A 160 -7.92 6.66 -17.73
N SER A 161 -7.29 6.94 -16.59
CA SER A 161 -6.67 5.92 -15.73
C SER A 161 -7.71 4.90 -15.25
N PHE A 162 -8.86 5.35 -14.72
CA PHE A 162 -9.94 4.47 -14.27
C PHE A 162 -10.55 3.62 -15.39
N ARG A 163 -10.81 4.23 -16.55
CA ARG A 163 -11.30 3.50 -17.75
C ARG A 163 -10.31 2.43 -18.20
N SER A 164 -9.01 2.69 -18.07
CA SER A 164 -7.96 1.73 -18.44
C SER A 164 -7.99 0.44 -17.61
N TRP A 165 -8.70 0.44 -16.48
CA TRP A 165 -8.85 -0.71 -15.59
C TRP A 165 -10.02 -1.63 -15.96
N PHE A 166 -10.86 -1.24 -16.93
CA PHE A 166 -11.98 -2.07 -17.37
C PHE A 166 -11.48 -3.37 -18.00
N GLN A 167 -12.22 -4.46 -17.79
CA GLN A 167 -11.86 -5.78 -18.27
C GLN A 167 -11.80 -5.84 -19.81
N SER A 168 -12.62 -5.03 -20.47
CA SER A 168 -12.63 -4.85 -21.93
C SER A 168 -11.32 -4.25 -22.47
N VAL A 169 -10.55 -3.54 -21.64
CA VAL A 169 -9.26 -2.97 -22.03
C VAL A 169 -8.20 -4.06 -21.97
N LYS A 170 -7.57 -4.33 -23.12
CA LYS A 170 -6.44 -5.26 -23.23
C LYS A 170 -5.27 -4.76 -22.39
N PHE A 171 -4.75 -5.64 -21.54
CA PHE A 171 -3.56 -5.38 -20.74
C PHE A 171 -2.74 -6.67 -20.61
N ASP A 172 -1.71 -6.79 -21.44
CA ASP A 172 -0.80 -7.93 -21.43
C ASP A 172 0.30 -7.70 -20.38
N VAL A 173 -0.01 -8.04 -19.13
CA VAL A 173 0.90 -7.86 -18.01
C VAL A 173 2.18 -8.69 -18.15
N ASP A 174 2.12 -9.85 -18.82
CA ASP A 174 3.27 -10.73 -19.01
C ASP A 174 4.30 -10.09 -19.91
N SER A 175 3.89 -9.69 -21.12
CA SER A 175 4.81 -9.09 -22.08
C SER A 175 5.41 -7.80 -21.52
N LEU A 176 4.59 -6.97 -20.87
CA LEU A 176 5.07 -5.72 -20.26
C LEU A 176 6.07 -5.96 -19.13
N ARG A 177 5.82 -6.97 -18.28
CA ARG A 177 6.73 -7.33 -17.19
C ARG A 177 8.00 -8.00 -17.71
N ASP A 178 7.89 -8.91 -18.68
CA ASP A 178 9.04 -9.56 -19.31
C ASP A 178 9.96 -8.53 -19.98
N HIS A 179 9.41 -7.58 -20.73
CA HIS A 179 10.16 -6.46 -21.30
C HIS A 179 10.90 -5.66 -20.21
N ARG A 180 10.21 -5.36 -19.10
CA ARG A 180 10.81 -4.65 -17.97
C ARG A 180 11.96 -5.42 -17.34
N LEU A 181 11.80 -6.73 -17.12
CA LEU A 181 12.83 -7.58 -16.54
C LEU A 181 14.01 -7.79 -17.48
N ARG A 182 13.78 -7.98 -18.79
CA ARG A 182 14.85 -8.07 -19.80
C ARG A 182 15.67 -6.80 -19.85
N HIS A 183 15.00 -5.64 -19.77
CA HIS A 183 15.70 -4.36 -19.72
C HIS A 183 16.53 -4.20 -18.44
N TYR A 184 16.06 -4.68 -17.28
CA TYR A 184 16.79 -4.57 -16.01
C TYR A 184 17.96 -5.55 -15.90
N TYR A 185 17.76 -6.81 -16.27
CA TYR A 185 18.78 -7.85 -16.13
C TYR A 185 19.74 -7.92 -17.31
N GLU A 186 19.32 -7.43 -18.48
CA GLU A 186 20.05 -7.46 -19.74
C GLU A 186 20.58 -8.89 -20.04
N VAL A 187 21.87 -9.04 -20.32
CA VAL A 187 22.53 -10.32 -20.62
C VAL A 187 22.43 -11.35 -19.49
N ARG A 188 22.00 -10.95 -18.28
CA ARG A 188 21.87 -11.83 -17.11
C ARG A 188 20.44 -12.32 -16.90
N TYR A 189 19.50 -12.00 -17.79
CA TYR A 189 18.09 -12.34 -17.66
C TYR A 189 17.84 -13.85 -17.43
N ASP A 190 18.59 -14.69 -18.14
CA ASP A 190 18.47 -16.16 -18.05
C ASP A 190 19.08 -16.72 -16.74
N TYR A 191 19.94 -15.96 -16.08
CA TYR A 191 20.59 -16.31 -14.81
C TYR A 191 20.08 -15.49 -13.62
N ARG A 192 18.90 -14.88 -13.75
CA ARG A 192 18.37 -13.90 -12.79
C ARG A 192 18.13 -14.45 -11.39
N ASP A 193 17.88 -15.76 -11.24
CA ASP A 193 17.67 -16.36 -9.91
C ASP A 193 18.90 -16.20 -9.01
N ASN A 194 20.11 -16.27 -9.58
CA ASN A 194 21.35 -15.99 -8.84
C ASN A 194 21.42 -14.52 -8.38
N LEU A 195 20.92 -13.60 -9.21
CA LEU A 195 20.86 -12.17 -8.87
C LEU A 195 19.81 -11.88 -7.81
N ILE A 196 18.66 -12.58 -7.86
CA ILE A 196 17.59 -12.50 -6.87
C ILE A 196 18.11 -12.95 -5.49
N ASP A 197 18.81 -14.09 -5.42
CA ASP A 197 19.39 -14.60 -4.19
C ASP A 197 20.45 -13.65 -3.60
N TRP A 198 21.24 -13.03 -4.47
CA TRP A 198 22.21 -12.01 -4.07
C TRP A 198 21.52 -10.74 -3.56
N ASP A 199 20.52 -10.21 -4.29
CA ASP A 199 19.73 -9.04 -3.87
C ASP A 199 19.08 -9.29 -2.49
N TYR A 200 18.52 -10.49 -2.28
CA TYR A 200 17.95 -10.87 -1.00
C TYR A 200 18.98 -10.83 0.13
N THR A 201 20.10 -11.55 -0.04
CA THR A 201 21.10 -11.73 1.01
C THR A 201 21.86 -10.44 1.31
N MET A 202 22.18 -9.66 0.27
CA MET A 202 23.06 -8.51 0.39
C MET A 202 22.33 -7.19 0.63
N LYS A 203 21.05 -7.10 0.27
CA LYS A 203 20.24 -5.89 0.41
C LYS A 203 19.03 -6.13 1.30
N LEU A 204 18.09 -6.98 0.87
CA LEU A 204 16.77 -7.08 1.52
C LEU A 204 16.88 -7.53 2.97
N LYS A 205 17.62 -8.62 3.24
CA LYS A 205 17.79 -9.17 4.59
C LYS A 205 18.53 -8.23 5.55
N LYS A 206 19.24 -7.23 5.03
CA LYS A 206 19.95 -6.22 5.85
C LYS A 206 19.06 -5.06 6.27
N ILE A 207 17.87 -4.92 5.68
CA ILE A 207 16.88 -3.96 6.16
C ILE A 207 16.35 -4.46 7.50
N GLU A 208 16.20 -3.55 8.46
CA GLU A 208 15.69 -3.87 9.79
C GLU A 208 14.33 -4.61 9.68
N SER A 209 14.21 -5.73 10.40
CA SER A 209 13.02 -6.59 10.43
C SER A 209 12.56 -7.19 9.10
N ALA A 210 13.27 -6.93 7.98
CA ALA A 210 12.95 -7.51 6.68
C ALA A 210 13.35 -8.99 6.55
N SER A 211 14.02 -9.56 7.56
CA SER A 211 14.29 -11.00 7.62
C SER A 211 13.02 -11.84 7.60
N VAL A 212 11.86 -11.28 7.98
CA VAL A 212 10.54 -11.93 7.94
C VAL A 212 10.06 -12.20 6.50
N ILE A 213 10.62 -11.51 5.50
CA ILE A 213 10.39 -11.82 4.09
C ILE A 213 11.15 -13.11 3.80
N HIS A 214 10.44 -14.21 3.56
CA HIS A 214 11.09 -15.48 3.30
C HIS A 214 11.69 -15.52 1.88
N ILE A 215 12.88 -16.11 1.72
CA ILE A 215 13.57 -16.17 0.41
C ILE A 215 12.72 -16.81 -0.69
N ARG A 216 11.94 -17.86 -0.38
CA ARG A 216 11.04 -18.49 -1.36
C ARG A 216 9.98 -17.50 -1.84
N GLN A 217 9.27 -16.84 -0.93
CA GLN A 217 8.26 -15.82 -1.27
C GLN A 217 8.87 -14.69 -2.10
N TYR A 218 10.04 -14.20 -1.71
CA TYR A 218 10.74 -13.16 -2.45
C TYR A 218 11.11 -13.61 -3.87
N ARG A 219 11.65 -14.82 -4.03
CA ARG A 219 12.03 -15.38 -5.32
C ARG A 219 10.81 -15.64 -6.21
N ASP A 220 9.74 -16.19 -5.62
CA ASP A 220 8.48 -16.46 -6.32
C ASP A 220 7.89 -15.15 -6.84
N TRP A 221 7.80 -14.10 -6.00
CA TRP A 221 7.36 -12.77 -6.42
C TRP A 221 8.27 -12.14 -7.49
N ARG A 222 9.60 -12.23 -7.34
CA ARG A 222 10.55 -11.72 -8.34
C ARG A 222 10.39 -12.40 -9.70
N ASN A 223 9.86 -13.62 -9.75
CA ASN A 223 9.60 -14.35 -10.98
C ASN A 223 8.16 -14.22 -11.50
N SER A 224 7.13 -14.23 -10.64
CA SER A 224 5.71 -14.22 -11.02
C SER A 224 5.07 -12.83 -11.00
N GLY A 225 5.56 -11.94 -10.14
CA GLY A 225 4.93 -10.65 -9.81
C GLY A 225 3.75 -10.75 -8.85
N VAL A 226 3.46 -11.93 -8.29
CA VAL A 226 2.42 -12.15 -7.28
C VAL A 226 3.09 -12.18 -5.90
N ALA A 227 2.73 -11.24 -5.02
CA ALA A 227 3.36 -11.05 -3.72
C ALA A 227 2.54 -11.61 -2.56
N PHE A 228 1.21 -11.52 -2.67
CA PHE A 228 0.24 -11.91 -1.65
C PHE A 228 -0.66 -13.01 -2.20
N GLU A 229 -0.50 -14.22 -1.67
CA GLU A 229 -1.28 -15.40 -2.02
C GLU A 229 -2.01 -15.90 -0.77
N PHE A 230 -3.29 -16.23 -0.93
CA PHE A 230 -4.18 -16.67 0.13
C PHE A 230 -4.83 -18.01 -0.23
N GLY A 231 -4.53 -19.06 0.55
CA GLY A 231 -5.06 -20.42 0.32
C GLY A 231 -4.78 -20.94 -1.09
N ASP A 232 -5.69 -21.79 -1.60
CA ASP A 232 -5.56 -22.43 -2.93
C ASP A 232 -6.14 -21.58 -4.08
N GLN A 233 -6.08 -20.25 -3.96
CA GLN A 233 -6.68 -19.33 -4.93
C GLN A 233 -5.81 -19.17 -6.18
N VAL A 234 -6.45 -18.90 -7.33
CA VAL A 234 -5.77 -18.74 -8.62
C VAL A 234 -5.74 -17.27 -9.05
N TYR A 235 -4.55 -16.76 -9.32
CA TYR A 235 -4.31 -15.39 -9.80
C TYR A 235 -4.06 -15.42 -11.31
N SER A 236 -5.13 -15.43 -12.10
CA SER A 236 -5.07 -15.57 -13.57
C SER A 236 -5.25 -14.26 -14.32
N THR A 237 -5.90 -13.25 -13.72
CA THR A 237 -6.28 -12.02 -14.40
C THR A 237 -5.28 -10.90 -14.15
N PRO A 238 -5.01 -10.01 -15.14
CA PRO A 238 -3.97 -9.01 -14.97
C PRO A 238 -4.47 -7.84 -14.10
N ASN A 239 -3.66 -7.42 -13.14
CA ASN A 239 -3.95 -6.25 -12.32
C ASN A 239 -3.70 -4.97 -13.12
N ARG A 240 -4.73 -4.44 -13.76
CA ARG A 240 -4.65 -3.24 -14.61
C ARG A 240 -4.27 -1.97 -13.85
N THR A 241 -4.47 -1.94 -12.53
CA THR A 241 -4.12 -0.80 -11.67
C THR A 241 -2.60 -0.61 -11.54
N MET A 242 -1.82 -1.64 -11.87
CA MET A 242 -0.36 -1.61 -11.81
C MET A 242 0.28 -0.97 -13.04
N ALA A 243 -0.51 -0.66 -14.06
CA ALA A 243 -0.03 0.01 -15.27
C ALA A 243 0.35 1.46 -14.97
N ALA A 244 1.48 1.91 -15.52
CA ALA A 244 1.85 3.32 -15.57
C ALA A 244 2.51 3.66 -16.91
N TYR A 245 2.63 4.95 -17.18
CA TYR A 245 3.43 5.47 -18.27
C TYR A 245 4.77 6.02 -17.75
N THR A 246 5.83 5.82 -18.52
CA THR A 246 7.11 6.46 -18.30
C THR A 246 7.62 7.07 -19.60
N GLU A 247 8.39 8.14 -19.51
CA GLU A 247 9.08 8.71 -20.67
C GLU A 247 10.21 7.78 -21.09
N ALA A 248 10.21 7.38 -22.36
CA ALA A 248 11.24 6.59 -22.98
C ALA A 248 11.76 7.31 -24.23
N LYS A 249 13.06 7.20 -24.51
CA LYS A 249 13.63 7.72 -25.76
C LYS A 249 13.61 6.62 -26.81
N LYS A 250 12.79 6.77 -27.84
CA LYS A 250 12.82 5.87 -28.99
C LYS A 250 13.87 6.36 -29.97
N LYS A 251 14.77 5.47 -30.39
CA LYS A 251 15.80 5.77 -31.39
C LYS A 251 15.10 6.35 -32.63
N HIS A 252 15.45 7.59 -33.00
CA HIS A 252 14.88 8.37 -34.12
C HIS A 252 13.48 9.01 -33.94
N HIS A 253 12.79 8.84 -32.82
CA HIS A 253 11.43 9.41 -32.62
C HIS A 253 11.28 10.31 -31.39
N GLY A 254 12.40 10.70 -30.74
CA GLY A 254 12.37 11.56 -29.56
C GLY A 254 11.79 10.86 -28.33
N SER A 255 11.27 11.66 -27.38
CA SER A 255 10.62 11.16 -26.17
C SER A 255 9.22 10.65 -26.49
N VAL A 256 8.90 9.43 -26.06
CA VAL A 256 7.59 8.79 -26.17
C VAL A 256 7.16 8.29 -24.80
N LEU A 257 5.86 8.36 -24.50
CA LEU A 257 5.30 7.75 -23.31
C LEU A 257 5.10 6.24 -23.56
N CYS A 258 5.74 5.41 -22.74
CA CYS A 258 5.63 3.96 -22.79
C CYS A 258 4.78 3.46 -21.62
N ARG A 259 3.65 2.84 -21.95
CA ARG A 259 2.85 2.08 -20.97
C ARG A 259 3.63 0.84 -20.55
N GLY A 260 3.66 0.53 -19.26
CA GLY A 260 4.33 -0.65 -18.74
C GLY A 260 4.03 -0.91 -17.28
N LEU A 261 4.63 -1.98 -16.76
CA LEU A 261 4.66 -2.27 -15.33
C LEU A 261 5.89 -1.59 -14.73
N TRP A 262 5.71 -0.35 -14.25
CA TRP A 262 6.79 0.46 -13.68
C TRP A 262 6.81 0.43 -12.14
N THR A 263 6.24 -0.62 -11.54
CA THR A 263 6.38 -0.87 -10.12
C THR A 263 7.79 -1.31 -9.79
N ASP A 264 8.14 -1.29 -8.50
CA ASP A 264 9.44 -1.80 -8.09
C ASP A 264 9.52 -3.31 -8.42
N ILE A 265 10.67 -3.72 -8.92
CA ILE A 265 10.95 -5.12 -9.27
C ILE A 265 12.11 -5.65 -8.43
N ILE A 266 12.61 -4.87 -7.47
CA ILE A 266 13.77 -5.21 -6.64
C ILE A 266 13.35 -5.53 -5.21
N VAL A 267 12.77 -4.57 -4.49
CA VAL A 267 12.43 -4.70 -3.06
C VAL A 267 11.02 -5.27 -2.90
N GLY A 268 10.08 -4.75 -3.68
CA GLY A 268 8.70 -5.21 -3.74
C GLY A 268 7.76 -4.57 -2.72
N PRO A 269 6.51 -5.02 -2.66
CA PRO A 269 5.46 -4.39 -1.85
C PRO A 269 5.61 -4.63 -0.34
N TYR A 270 6.49 -5.55 0.06
CA TYR A 270 6.55 -6.05 1.43
C TYR A 270 6.91 -4.99 2.47
N ILE A 271 7.71 -3.99 2.12
CA ILE A 271 8.19 -2.99 3.09
C ILE A 271 7.04 -2.16 3.68
N SER A 272 5.99 -1.90 2.89
CA SER A 272 4.91 -1.00 3.28
C SER A 272 4.11 -1.53 4.46
N PHE A 273 3.78 -2.83 4.45
CA PHE A 273 2.91 -3.44 5.46
C PHE A 273 3.48 -4.72 6.08
N GLY A 274 4.55 -5.30 5.54
CA GLY A 274 4.95 -6.68 5.83
C GLY A 274 6.25 -6.85 6.62
N VAL A 275 6.90 -5.76 7.08
CA VAL A 275 8.19 -5.84 7.79
C VAL A 275 8.21 -5.16 9.15
N HIS A 276 7.12 -4.50 9.54
CA HIS A 276 7.01 -3.81 10.82
C HIS A 276 5.56 -3.81 11.28
N CYS A 277 5.33 -3.95 12.58
CA CYS A 277 4.04 -3.65 13.18
C CYS A 277 4.24 -3.13 14.61
N GLU A 278 3.26 -2.38 15.10
CA GLU A 278 3.28 -1.87 16.48
C GLU A 278 3.10 -3.02 17.48
N LYS A 279 4.02 -3.14 18.43
CA LYS A 279 4.06 -4.24 19.42
C LYS A 279 3.05 -4.02 20.54
N SER A 280 1.77 -4.20 20.23
CA SER A 280 0.68 -3.96 21.19
C SER A 280 0.52 -5.08 22.22
N ASN A 281 0.92 -6.31 21.89
CA ASN A 281 0.89 -7.46 22.79
C ASN A 281 1.90 -8.55 22.36
N LYS A 282 2.08 -9.56 23.22
CA LYS A 282 3.01 -10.68 22.99
C LYS A 282 2.74 -11.52 21.73
N PHE A 283 1.50 -11.55 21.23
CA PHE A 283 1.16 -12.31 20.01
C PHE A 283 1.64 -11.57 18.77
N VAL A 284 1.51 -10.23 18.78
CA VAL A 284 2.04 -9.37 17.72
C VAL A 284 3.57 -9.41 17.71
N GLU A 285 4.22 -9.41 18.88
CA GLU A 285 5.66 -9.64 18.97
C GLU A 285 6.08 -11.01 18.39
N GLY A 286 5.24 -12.02 18.58
CA GLY A 286 5.43 -13.37 18.03
C GLY A 286 5.49 -13.42 16.50
N LEU A 287 4.93 -12.44 15.78
CA LEU A 287 5.02 -12.35 14.31
C LEU A 287 6.47 -12.18 13.81
N PHE A 288 7.38 -11.72 14.68
CA PHE A 288 8.81 -11.59 14.37
C PHE A 288 9.67 -12.60 15.13
N GLU A 289 9.06 -13.63 15.72
CA GLU A 289 9.79 -14.67 16.42
C GLU A 289 10.69 -15.44 15.45
N VAL A 290 11.98 -15.54 15.80
CA VAL A 290 12.98 -16.29 15.04
C VAL A 290 13.40 -17.50 15.88
N HIS A 291 13.11 -18.69 15.37
CA HIS A 291 13.59 -19.94 15.93
C HIS A 291 15.06 -20.16 15.60
N ASN A 292 15.78 -20.82 16.51
CA ASN A 292 17.20 -21.15 16.38
C ASN A 292 18.09 -19.92 16.10
N LYS A 293 17.75 -18.76 16.67
CA LYS A 293 18.51 -17.52 16.51
C LYS A 293 19.98 -17.71 16.93
N GLY A 294 20.91 -17.19 16.12
CA GLY A 294 22.35 -17.34 16.35
C GLY A 294 22.92 -18.70 15.93
N THR A 295 22.10 -19.56 15.32
CA THR A 295 22.58 -20.79 14.67
C THR A 295 22.64 -20.58 13.15
N GLY A 296 23.29 -21.48 12.41
CA GLY A 296 23.25 -21.46 10.94
C GLY A 296 21.88 -21.79 10.32
N VAL A 297 20.84 -22.04 11.12
CA VAL A 297 19.51 -22.51 10.70
C VAL A 297 18.37 -21.64 11.26
N GLU A 298 18.58 -20.32 11.30
CA GLU A 298 17.54 -19.36 11.72
C GLU A 298 16.30 -19.45 10.82
N GLN A 299 15.13 -19.48 11.45
CA GLN A 299 13.84 -19.53 10.74
C GLN A 299 12.85 -18.59 11.42
N ASN A 300 12.27 -17.66 10.66
CA ASN A 300 11.14 -16.89 11.17
C ASN A 300 9.93 -17.81 11.29
N ARG A 301 9.24 -17.72 12.42
CA ARG A 301 8.02 -18.48 12.68
C ARG A 301 6.89 -18.07 11.74
N HIS A 302 6.79 -16.77 11.49
CA HIS A 302 5.82 -16.16 10.59
C HIS A 302 6.51 -15.51 9.41
N ASN A 303 5.72 -15.16 8.41
CA ASN A 303 6.22 -14.57 7.17
C ASN A 303 5.60 -13.19 6.89
N THR A 304 6.20 -12.47 5.93
CA THR A 304 5.80 -11.09 5.60
C THR A 304 4.34 -10.92 5.17
N VAL A 305 3.71 -11.96 4.58
CA VAL A 305 2.30 -11.93 4.20
C VAL A 305 1.42 -11.93 5.45
N GLU A 306 1.77 -12.71 6.48
CA GLU A 306 1.03 -12.71 7.75
C GLU A 306 1.15 -11.36 8.48
N VAL A 307 2.33 -10.74 8.46
CA VAL A 307 2.54 -9.38 9.01
C VAL A 307 1.72 -8.35 8.23
N ALA A 308 1.71 -8.42 6.90
CA ALA A 308 0.92 -7.52 6.05
C ALA A 308 -0.58 -7.68 6.28
N VAL A 309 -1.07 -8.91 6.39
CA VAL A 309 -2.47 -9.21 6.73
C VAL A 309 -2.80 -8.64 8.10
N PHE A 310 -1.97 -8.84 9.12
CA PHE A 310 -2.20 -8.29 10.45
C PHE A 310 -2.32 -6.76 10.41
N ASN A 311 -1.38 -6.06 9.76
CA ASN A 311 -1.38 -4.61 9.71
C ASN A 311 -2.57 -4.04 8.93
N VAL A 312 -2.82 -4.56 7.72
CA VAL A 312 -3.96 -4.08 6.92
C VAL A 312 -5.27 -4.38 7.65
N LEU A 313 -5.43 -5.57 8.21
CA LEU A 313 -6.64 -5.92 8.97
C LEU A 313 -6.81 -5.04 10.22
N SER A 314 -5.74 -4.72 10.95
CA SER A 314 -5.82 -3.83 12.11
C SER A 314 -6.26 -2.42 11.71
N TYR A 315 -5.71 -1.88 10.61
CA TYR A 315 -6.11 -0.58 10.09
C TYR A 315 -7.57 -0.57 9.65
N LEU A 316 -7.98 -1.57 8.87
CA LEU A 316 -9.37 -1.68 8.41
C LEU A 316 -10.35 -1.82 9.58
N TYR A 317 -10.01 -2.60 10.61
CA TYR A 317 -10.83 -2.77 11.81
C TYR A 317 -10.96 -1.47 12.60
N GLU A 318 -9.87 -0.72 12.76
CA GLU A 318 -9.85 0.53 13.50
C GLU A 318 -10.56 1.66 12.78
N ILE A 319 -10.44 1.73 11.46
CA ILE A 319 -11.18 2.67 10.63
C ILE A 319 -12.68 2.42 10.78
N GLU A 320 -13.12 1.16 10.72
CA GLU A 320 -14.54 0.79 10.77
C GLU A 320 -15.15 0.91 12.17
N THR A 321 -14.44 0.45 13.21
CA THR A 321 -15.00 0.32 14.57
C THR A 321 -14.57 1.42 15.53
N GLY A 322 -13.50 2.15 15.19
CA GLY A 322 -12.85 3.11 16.07
C GLY A 322 -12.15 2.48 17.29
N LYS A 323 -12.04 1.15 17.36
CA LYS A 323 -11.42 0.41 18.46
C LYS A 323 -10.11 -0.22 17.99
N MET A 324 -9.08 -0.14 18.83
CA MET A 324 -7.80 -0.79 18.56
C MET A 324 -7.96 -2.29 18.33
N TYR A 325 -7.43 -2.79 17.22
CA TYR A 325 -7.44 -4.23 16.95
C TYR A 325 -6.50 -4.95 17.92
N LYS A 326 -6.98 -6.03 18.53
CA LYS A 326 -6.18 -6.86 19.43
C LYS A 326 -6.05 -8.26 18.84
N MET A 327 -4.82 -8.65 18.52
CA MET A 327 -4.53 -10.02 18.12
C MET A 327 -4.75 -10.94 19.32
N GLU A 328 -5.68 -11.87 19.20
CA GLU A 328 -5.84 -12.99 20.13
C GLU A 328 -4.97 -14.17 19.66
N LYS A 329 -4.73 -15.15 20.55
CA LYS A 329 -3.91 -16.31 20.24
C LYS A 329 -4.57 -17.15 19.14
N VAL A 330 -4.20 -16.94 17.89
CA VAL A 330 -4.64 -17.78 16.76
C VAL A 330 -3.46 -18.60 16.24
N CYS A 331 -3.62 -19.92 16.29
CA CYS A 331 -2.78 -20.88 15.58
C CYS A 331 -2.88 -20.60 14.08
N THR A 332 -1.74 -20.35 13.42
CA THR A 332 -1.53 -20.42 11.96
C THR A 332 -2.66 -19.84 11.09
N PHE A 333 -2.41 -18.70 10.45
CA PHE A 333 -3.31 -18.10 9.47
C PHE A 333 -3.38 -18.94 8.17
N TRP A 334 -4.05 -20.09 8.20
CA TRP A 334 -4.40 -20.87 7.03
C TRP A 334 -5.82 -21.43 7.17
#